data_AF-C1LMX9-F1
#
_entry.id   AF-C1LMX9-F1
#
_cell.length_a   1.000
_cell.length_b   1.000
_cell.length_c   1.000
_cell.angle_alpha   90.00
_cell.angle_beta   90.00
_cell.angle_gamma   90.00
#
_symmetry.space_group_name_H-M   'P 1'
#
loop_
_entity.id
_entity.type
_entity.pdbx_description
1 polymer ?
#
loop_
_entity_poly.entity_id
_entity_poly.type
_entity_poly.pdbx_seq_one_letter_code
_entity_poly.pdbx_strand_id
1 'polypeptide(L)'
;MAALVIMATNRIDILDSALLRPGRIDRKIEFPAPNEEARLDILRIHSRKMNLTRDIDLRKLAESMPGASGAEVKGVCTEAGMYALRERRVHVTQEDFELAVAKVMQKDSEKNVSIKKLWK
;
A
#
# COMPACT_ATOMS: atom_id res chain seq x y z
N MET A 1 -10.89 -36.56 -1.62
CA MET A 1 -10.05 -35.35 -1.42
C MET A 1 -10.65 -34.21 -2.22
N ALA A 2 -10.98 -33.10 -1.58
CA ALA A 2 -11.35 -31.87 -2.28
C ALA A 2 -10.07 -31.02 -2.45
N ALA A 3 -9.78 -30.60 -3.68
CA ALA A 3 -8.68 -29.68 -3.97
C ALA A 3 -9.27 -28.29 -4.24
N LEU A 4 -8.75 -27.28 -3.54
CA LEU A 4 -9.05 -25.86 -3.80
C LEU A 4 -7.81 -25.22 -4.41
N VAL A 5 -7.99 -24.49 -5.51
CA VAL A 5 -6.90 -23.75 -6.18
C VAL A 5 -7.19 -22.25 -6.05
N ILE A 6 -6.17 -21.48 -5.68
CA ILE A 6 -6.23 -20.02 -5.60
C ILE A 6 -5.23 -19.45 -6.62
N MET A 7 -5.69 -18.48 -7.41
CA MET A 7 -4.89 -17.77 -8.40
C MET A 7 -5.03 -16.27 -8.19
N ALA A 8 -3.98 -15.50 -8.47
CA ALA A 8 -3.99 -14.04 -8.40
C ALA A 8 -3.43 -13.46 -9.71
N THR A 9 -4.10 -12.46 -10.27
CA THR A 9 -3.64 -11.71 -11.44
C THR A 9 -4.00 -10.24 -11.30
N ASN A 10 -3.15 -9.34 -11.81
CA ASN A 10 -3.43 -7.91 -11.91
C ASN A 10 -4.18 -7.57 -13.21
N ARG A 11 -4.25 -8.50 -14.17
CA ARG A 11 -4.85 -8.33 -15.49
C ARG A 11 -5.68 -9.57 -15.84
N ILE A 12 -6.98 -9.48 -15.62
CA ILE A 12 -7.91 -10.57 -15.97
C ILE A 12 -8.19 -10.64 -17.48
N ASP A 13 -8.01 -9.52 -18.18
CA ASP A 13 -8.25 -9.34 -19.62
C ASP A 13 -7.31 -10.14 -20.53
N ILE A 14 -6.09 -10.43 -20.05
CA ILE A 14 -5.09 -11.18 -20.81
C ILE A 14 -5.15 -12.70 -20.59
N LEU A 15 -6.00 -13.16 -19.67
CA LEU A 15 -6.12 -14.59 -19.38
C LEU A 15 -6.81 -15.31 -20.53
N ASP A 16 -6.39 -16.55 -20.77
CA ASP A 16 -7.04 -17.42 -21.74
C ASP A 16 -8.53 -17.58 -21.39
N SER A 17 -9.39 -17.23 -22.34
CA SER A 17 -10.84 -17.43 -22.29
C SER A 17 -11.24 -18.85 -21.88
N ALA A 18 -10.39 -19.85 -22.16
CA ALA A 18 -10.60 -21.21 -21.75
C ALA A 18 -10.67 -21.35 -20.22
N LEU A 19 -9.86 -20.62 -19.45
CA LEU A 19 -9.86 -20.64 -17.98
C LEU A 19 -11.11 -19.98 -17.39
N LEU A 20 -11.70 -19.03 -18.11
CA LEU A 20 -12.87 -18.27 -17.67
C LEU A 20 -14.20 -19.01 -17.89
N ARG A 21 -14.17 -20.17 -18.55
CA ARG A 21 -15.35 -21.00 -18.77
C ARG A 21 -15.89 -21.58 -17.45
N PRO A 22 -17.23 -21.74 -17.31
CA PRO A 22 -17.84 -22.37 -16.15
C PRO A 22 -17.28 -23.77 -15.87
N GLY A 23 -17.07 -24.11 -14.59
CA GLY A 23 -16.50 -25.40 -14.15
C GLY A 23 -14.96 -25.42 -14.02
N ARG A 24 -14.30 -24.26 -14.11
CA ARG A 24 -12.85 -24.10 -13.89
C ARG A 24 -12.56 -23.05 -12.81
N ILE A 25 -12.87 -21.79 -13.10
CA ILE A 25 -12.76 -20.68 -12.13
C ILE A 25 -14.18 -20.27 -11.76
N ASP A 26 -14.64 -20.75 -10.60
CA ASP A 26 -16.02 -20.54 -10.15
C ASP A 26 -16.22 -19.18 -9.46
N ARG A 27 -15.17 -18.66 -8.80
CA ARG A 27 -15.22 -17.38 -8.08
C ARG A 27 -14.13 -16.43 -8.57
N LYS A 28 -14.54 -15.20 -8.84
CA LYS A 28 -13.67 -14.07 -9.21
C LYS A 28 -13.86 -13.02 -8.12
N ILE A 29 -12.77 -12.65 -7.46
CA ILE A 29 -12.78 -11.64 -6.40
C ILE A 29 -11.88 -10.51 -6.88
N GLU A 30 -12.45 -9.31 -7.00
CA GLU A 30 -11.71 -8.11 -7.35
C GLU A 30 -11.16 -7.44 -6.08
N PHE A 31 -9.90 -7.01 -6.15
CA PHE A 31 -9.23 -6.29 -5.08
C PHE A 31 -8.94 -4.86 -5.55
N PRO A 32 -9.83 -3.90 -5.27
CA PRO A 32 -9.59 -2.51 -5.63
C PRO A 32 -8.49 -1.88 -4.78
N ALA A 33 -7.99 -0.72 -5.22
CA ALA A 33 -7.11 0.10 -4.40
C ALA A 33 -7.82 0.49 -3.08
N PRO A 34 -7.11 0.60 -1.95
CA PRO A 34 -7.72 0.88 -0.67
C PRO A 34 -8.33 2.28 -0.65
N ASN A 35 -9.55 2.39 -0.13
CA ASN A 35 -10.15 3.67 0.22
C ASN A 35 -9.47 4.26 1.47
N GLU A 36 -9.87 5.45 1.88
CA GLU A 36 -9.25 6.15 3.03
C GLU A 36 -9.33 5.34 4.33
N GLU A 37 -10.48 4.75 4.63
CA GLU A 37 -10.66 3.91 5.82
C GLU A 37 -9.76 2.66 5.79
N ALA A 38 -9.67 1.99 4.63
CA ALA A 38 -8.78 0.85 4.46
C ALA A 38 -7.30 1.26 4.60
N ARG A 39 -6.90 2.44 4.09
CA ARG A 39 -5.54 2.96 4.31
C ARG A 39 -5.26 3.23 5.79
N LEU A 40 -6.23 3.80 6.51
CA LEU A 40 -6.14 4.00 7.96
C LEU A 40 -5.96 2.67 8.71
N ASP A 41 -6.70 1.63 8.32
CA ASP A 41 -6.57 0.31 8.95
C ASP A 41 -5.23 -0.35 8.64
N ILE A 42 -4.73 -0.22 7.40
CA ILE A 42 -3.38 -0.68 7.03
C ILE A 42 -2.31 0.06 7.85
N LEU A 43 -2.42 1.38 8.01
CA LEU A 43 -1.54 2.18 8.87
C LEU A 43 -1.57 1.65 10.30
N ARG A 44 -2.75 1.43 10.88
CA ARG A 44 -2.91 0.90 12.25
C ARG A 44 -2.27 -0.47 12.43
N ILE A 45 -2.46 -1.37 11.46
CA ILE A 45 -1.87 -2.72 11.50
C ILE A 45 -0.35 -2.65 11.51
N HIS A 46 0.24 -1.83 10.62
CA HIS A 46 1.68 -1.74 10.49
C HIS A 46 2.35 -0.88 11.58
N SER A 47 1.64 0.11 12.11
CA SER A 47 2.13 0.96 13.20
C SER A 47 1.99 0.33 14.59
N ARG A 48 1.17 -0.72 14.76
CA ARG A 48 0.93 -1.39 16.05
C ARG A 48 2.19 -1.87 16.78
N LYS A 49 3.25 -2.24 16.05
CA LYS A 49 4.52 -2.71 16.64
C LYS A 49 5.60 -1.61 16.73
N MET A 50 5.28 -0.39 16.32
CA MET A 50 6.19 0.74 16.35
C MET A 50 6.04 1.51 17.65
N ASN A 51 7.14 2.07 18.14
CA ASN A 51 7.11 3.00 19.27
C ASN A 51 6.65 4.36 18.75
N LEU A 52 5.37 4.68 18.93
CA LEU A 52 4.77 5.94 18.51
C LEU A 52 4.75 6.94 19.67
N THR A 53 4.86 8.23 19.37
CA THR A 53 4.46 9.28 20.32
C THR A 53 2.93 9.27 20.51
N ARG A 54 2.44 9.84 21.62
CA ARG A 54 1.01 9.80 21.98
C ARG A 54 0.11 10.59 21.03
N ASP A 55 0.66 11.56 20.30
CA ASP A 55 -0.09 12.56 19.55
C ASP A 55 -0.03 12.33 18.03
N ILE A 56 0.00 11.07 17.58
CA ILE A 56 -0.01 10.74 16.15
C ILE A 56 -1.43 10.61 15.64
N ASP A 57 -1.76 11.42 14.63
CA ASP A 57 -3.01 11.35 13.90
C ASP A 57 -2.85 10.53 12.61
N LEU A 58 -3.13 9.23 12.72
CA LEU A 58 -3.11 8.30 11.58
C LEU A 58 -4.21 8.57 10.56
N ARG A 59 -5.32 9.21 10.95
CA ARG A 59 -6.43 9.52 10.03
C ARG A 59 -6.00 10.61 9.06
N LYS A 60 -5.42 11.70 9.58
CA LYS A 60 -4.85 12.77 8.76
C LYS A 60 -3.79 12.25 7.77
N LEU A 61 -3.00 11.25 8.19
CA LEU A 61 -2.04 10.59 7.30
C LEU A 61 -2.71 9.75 6.21
N ALA A 62 -3.80 9.03 6.52
CA ALA A 62 -4.54 8.26 5.51
C ALA A 62 -5.19 9.15 4.44
N GLU A 63 -5.66 10.35 4.83
CA GLU A 63 -6.19 11.39 3.95
C GLU A 63 -5.11 11.95 3.01
N SER A 64 -3.86 12.10 3.49
CA SER A 64 -2.75 12.65 2.70
C SER A 64 -2.11 11.68 1.70
N MET A 65 -2.62 10.45 1.60
CA MET A 65 -2.15 9.39 0.68
C MET A 65 -3.21 8.97 -0.36
N PRO A 66 -3.77 9.89 -1.16
CA PRO A 66 -4.80 9.53 -2.14
C PRO A 66 -4.24 8.58 -3.21
N GLY A 67 -4.98 7.52 -3.49
CA GLY A 67 -4.62 6.53 -4.51
C GLY A 67 -3.48 5.58 -4.11
N ALA A 68 -2.97 5.66 -2.89
CA ALA A 68 -1.86 4.82 -2.45
C ALA A 68 -2.26 3.35 -2.37
N SER A 69 -1.39 2.46 -2.83
CA SER A 69 -1.55 1.02 -2.67
C SER A 69 -1.31 0.58 -1.22
N GLY A 70 -1.81 -0.60 -0.83
CA GLY A 70 -1.52 -1.13 0.51
C GLY A 70 -0.02 -1.33 0.77
N ALA A 71 0.76 -1.59 -0.28
CA ALA A 71 2.22 -1.70 -0.20
C ALA A 71 2.88 -0.34 0.10
N GLU A 72 2.40 0.74 -0.52
CA GLU A 72 2.89 2.10 -0.27
C GLU A 72 2.59 2.56 1.15
N VAL A 73 1.38 2.31 1.66
CA VAL A 73 1.02 2.64 3.04
C VAL A 73 1.94 1.94 4.04
N LYS A 74 2.25 0.65 3.82
CA LYS A 74 3.27 -0.06 4.60
C LYS A 74 4.67 0.56 4.44
N GLY A 75 5.01 0.99 3.23
CA GLY A 75 6.26 1.68 2.93
C GLY A 75 6.42 2.97 3.74
N VAL A 76 5.34 3.74 3.90
CA VAL A 76 5.31 4.95 4.73
C VAL A 76 5.65 4.63 6.18
N CYS A 77 5.03 3.61 6.80
CA CYS A 77 5.38 3.19 8.16
C CYS A 77 6.87 2.83 8.29
N THR A 78 7.42 2.13 7.28
CA THR A 78 8.82 1.71 7.29
C THR A 78 9.76 2.92 7.20
N GLU A 79 9.49 3.86 6.29
CA GLU A 79 10.28 5.07 6.12
C GLU A 79 10.18 6.01 7.33
N ALA A 80 8.99 6.14 7.94
CA ALA A 80 8.81 6.91 9.18
C ALA A 80 9.70 6.37 10.32
N GLY A 81 9.73 5.05 10.49
CA GLY A 81 10.65 4.40 11.43
C GLY A 81 12.13 4.65 11.10
N MET A 82 12.49 4.70 9.81
CA MET A 82 13.86 5.01 9.38
C MET A 82 14.25 6.47 9.66
N TYR A 83 13.33 7.43 9.55
CA TYR A 83 13.60 8.82 9.93
C TYR A 83 13.95 8.94 11.42
N ALA A 84 13.12 8.35 12.29
CA ALA A 84 13.39 8.32 13.73
C ALA A 84 14.74 7.63 14.04
N LEU A 85 15.02 6.50 13.39
CA LEU A 85 16.26 5.74 13.60
C LEU A 85 17.51 6.53 13.20
N ARG A 86 17.48 7.28 12.07
CA ARG A 86 18.62 8.11 11.63
C ARG A 86 18.95 9.21 12.62
N GLU A 87 17.95 9.75 13.30
CA GLU A 87 18.11 10.73 14.37
C GLU A 87 18.38 10.11 15.74
N ARG A 88 18.60 8.80 15.80
CA ARG A 88 18.82 8.03 17.04
C ARG A 88 17.67 8.16 18.04
N ARG A 89 16.45 8.43 17.55
CA ARG A 89 15.23 8.45 18.35
C ARG A 89 14.64 7.05 18.45
N VAL A 90 14.08 6.72 19.62
CA VAL A 90 13.38 5.46 19.88
C VAL A 90 11.87 5.55 19.67
N HIS A 91 11.34 6.77 19.45
CA HIS A 91 9.94 7.05 19.19
C HIS A 91 9.79 7.76 17.84
N VAL A 92 8.82 7.32 17.06
CA VAL A 92 8.41 7.92 15.79
C VAL A 92 7.40 9.02 16.06
N THR A 93 7.54 10.16 15.39
CA THR A 93 6.68 11.34 15.54
C THR A 93 5.74 11.51 14.35
N GLN A 94 4.78 12.42 14.46
CA GLN A 94 3.90 12.80 13.35
C GLN A 94 4.70 13.31 12.13
N GLU A 95 5.73 14.14 12.38
CA GLU A 95 6.58 14.71 11.34
C GLU A 95 7.32 13.64 10.53
N ASP A 96 7.80 12.58 11.19
CA ASP A 96 8.45 11.45 10.50
C ASP A 96 7.50 10.78 9.48
N PHE A 97 6.22 10.65 9.84
CA PHE A 97 5.20 10.12 8.95
C PHE A 97 4.90 11.08 7.81
N GLU A 98 4.75 12.37 8.07
CA GLU A 98 4.49 13.37 7.02
C GLU A 98 5.64 13.42 6.00
N LEU A 99 6.89 13.36 6.46
CA LEU A 99 8.07 13.24 5.59
C LEU A 99 8.09 11.92 4.80
N ALA A 100 7.73 10.82 5.45
CA ALA A 100 7.65 9.51 4.80
C ALA A 100 6.57 9.47 3.71
N VAL A 101 5.40 10.05 3.95
CA VAL A 101 4.33 10.19 2.95
C VAL A 101 4.85 10.96 1.75
N ALA A 102 5.43 12.13 1.96
CA ALA A 102 5.97 12.95 0.87
C ALA A 102 7.00 12.18 0.02
N LYS A 103 7.93 11.48 0.68
CA LYS A 103 8.98 10.70 0.00
C LYS A 103 8.44 9.51 -0.78
N VAL A 104 7.52 8.73 -0.21
CA VAL A 104 6.98 7.52 -0.85
C VAL A 104 6.11 7.92 -2.05
N MET A 105 5.22 8.90 -1.87
CA MET A 105 4.32 9.37 -2.93
C MET A 105 5.08 10.06 -4.08
N GLN A 106 6.16 10.80 -3.78
CA GLN A 106 6.99 11.43 -4.82
C GLN A 106 7.69 10.37 -5.70
N LYS A 107 8.30 9.35 -5.10
CA LYS A 107 9.02 8.30 -5.85
C LYS A 107 8.11 7.61 -6.87
N ASP A 108 6.85 7.38 -6.53
CA ASP A 108 5.92 6.73 -7.45
C ASP A 108 5.42 7.68 -8.53
N SER A 109 5.27 8.97 -8.23
CA SER A 109 5.01 9.98 -9.26
C SER A 109 6.14 10.03 -10.31
N GLU A 110 7.41 10.00 -9.89
CA GLU A 110 8.58 10.04 -10.78
C GLU A 110 8.72 8.76 -11.61
N LYS A 111 8.48 7.58 -11.03
CA LYS A 111 8.46 6.30 -11.75
C LYS A 111 7.34 6.26 -12.78
N ASN A 112 6.13 6.69 -12.40
CA ASN A 112 4.98 6.71 -13.31
C ASN A 112 5.22 7.66 -14.49
N VAL A 113 5.86 8.81 -14.25
CA VAL A 113 6.28 9.73 -15.32
C VAL A 113 7.36 9.11 -16.21
N SER A 114 8.35 8.43 -15.62
CA SER A 114 9.45 7.79 -16.36
C SER A 114 8.96 6.66 -17.25
N ILE A 115 8.03 5.83 -16.75
CA ILE A 115 7.33 4.81 -17.55
C ILE A 115 6.55 5.51 -18.68
N LYS A 116 5.73 6.53 -18.40
CA LYS A 116 5.01 7.23 -19.49
C LYS A 116 5.92 7.85 -20.56
N LYS A 117 7.15 8.27 -20.21
CA LYS A 117 8.14 8.77 -21.18
C LYS A 117 8.81 7.65 -21.99
N LEU A 118 9.01 6.47 -21.41
CA LEU A 118 9.67 5.34 -22.07
C LEU A 118 8.75 4.64 -23.09
N TRP A 119 7.43 4.72 -22.89
CA TRP A 119 6.42 4.11 -23.74
C TRP A 119 5.76 5.13 -24.71
N LYS A 120 6.41 6.28 -24.91
CA LYS A 120 6.13 7.27 -25.96
C LYS A 120 7.29 7.27 -26.94
#